data_AF-A0AAN8AGE9-F1
#
_entry.id   AF-A0AAN8AGE9-F1
#
_cell.length_a   1.000
_cell.length_b   1.000
_cell.length_c   1.000
_cell.angle_alpha   90.00
_cell.angle_beta   90.00
_cell.angle_gamma   90.00
#
_symmetry.space_group_name_H-M   'P 1'
#
loop_
_entity.id
_entity.type
_entity.pdbx_description
1 polymer ?
#
loop_
_entity_poly.entity_id
_entity_poly.type
_entity_poly.pdbx_seq_one_letter_code
_entity_poly.pdbx_strand_id
1 'polypeptide(L)'
;MVEGAGTHHIALLPGSPCWLARLSKKSKASQMACEKEIWQKIGEGFVQEYYNQFDNTNRTGLGNLYSPDACLTWEGSPFHGREAISGKLANLPFKRIKHIITEQDFQPTIDSCILIMVFGQLQVDDDPPMAFHQVFMLKCQNGAWACTNDVFRLGIHNIPV
;
A
#
# COMPACT_ATOMS: atom_id res chain seq x y z
N MET A 1 -40.89 -22.05 30.16
CA MET A 1 -41.23 -23.09 29.19
C MET A 1 -40.76 -22.55 27.84
N VAL A 2 -39.52 -22.84 27.40
CA VAL A 2 -39.10 -24.04 26.60
C VAL A 2 -39.78 -23.96 25.23
N GLU A 3 -39.19 -23.95 24.03
CA GLU A 3 -37.93 -24.38 23.36
C GLU A 3 -37.90 -23.60 22.01
N GLY A 4 -36.81 -23.33 21.26
CA GLY A 4 -35.61 -24.12 20.99
C GLY A 4 -35.61 -24.60 19.52
N ALA A 5 -35.30 -23.73 18.55
CA ALA A 5 -35.20 -24.10 17.13
C ALA A 5 -33.87 -24.80 16.82
N GLY A 6 -33.94 -25.98 16.20
CA GLY A 6 -32.87 -26.96 16.09
C GLY A 6 -31.74 -26.63 15.12
N THR A 7 -30.52 -26.87 15.57
CA THR A 7 -29.30 -27.02 14.78
C THR A 7 -29.18 -28.45 14.26
N HIS A 8 -29.10 -28.63 12.94
CA HIS A 8 -28.80 -29.93 12.35
C HIS A 8 -27.31 -30.26 12.54
N HIS A 9 -27.01 -31.09 13.54
CA HIS A 9 -25.70 -31.75 13.68
C HIS A 9 -25.58 -32.87 12.64
N ILE A 10 -24.70 -32.68 11.64
CA ILE A 10 -24.24 -33.79 10.80
C ILE A 10 -23.24 -34.60 11.63
N ALA A 11 -23.66 -35.77 12.10
CA ALA A 11 -22.78 -36.73 12.75
C ALA A 11 -21.83 -37.35 11.72
N LEU A 12 -20.52 -37.20 11.93
CA LEU A 12 -19.50 -37.90 11.15
C LEU A 12 -19.48 -39.38 11.56
N LEU A 13 -19.89 -40.26 10.65
CA LEU A 13 -19.79 -41.71 10.83
C LEU A 13 -18.32 -42.17 10.77
N PRO A 14 -17.91 -43.14 11.62
CA PRO A 14 -16.56 -43.69 11.59
C PRO A 14 -16.31 -44.45 10.29
N GLY A 15 -15.24 -44.10 9.56
CA GLY A 15 -14.92 -44.65 8.24
C GLY A 15 -15.01 -43.65 7.08
N SER A 16 -15.28 -42.38 7.35
CA SER A 16 -15.29 -41.33 6.32
C SER A 16 -13.90 -41.19 5.67
N PRO A 17 -13.76 -41.35 4.34
CA PRO A 17 -12.45 -41.38 3.71
C PRO A 17 -11.79 -39.98 3.68
N CYS A 18 -10.47 -39.96 3.88
CA CYS A 18 -9.66 -38.77 4.20
C CYS A 18 -9.83 -37.57 3.26
N TRP A 19 -10.29 -37.79 2.03
CA TRP A 19 -10.56 -36.74 1.04
C TRP A 19 -11.77 -35.85 1.38
N LEU A 20 -12.78 -36.33 2.12
CA LEU A 20 -13.91 -35.49 2.55
C LEU A 20 -13.48 -34.45 3.59
N ALA A 21 -12.58 -34.83 4.51
CA ALA A 21 -11.94 -33.89 5.44
C ALA A 21 -11.03 -32.88 4.71
N ARG A 22 -10.39 -33.30 3.61
CA ARG A 22 -9.55 -32.44 2.76
C ARG A 22 -10.37 -31.43 1.95
N LEU A 23 -11.57 -31.78 1.49
CA LEU A 23 -12.51 -30.88 0.83
C LEU A 23 -13.08 -29.83 1.79
N SER A 24 -13.43 -30.22 3.02
CA SER A 24 -13.86 -29.29 4.07
C SER A 24 -12.76 -28.31 4.50
N LYS A 25 -11.51 -28.78 4.62
CA LYS A 25 -10.36 -27.91 4.90
C LYS A 25 -9.98 -27.01 3.71
N LYS A 26 -10.11 -27.48 2.46
CA LYS A 26 -9.94 -26.62 1.26
C LYS A 26 -11.00 -25.53 1.19
N SER A 27 -12.26 -25.84 1.52
CA SER A 27 -13.35 -24.86 1.54
C SER A 27 -13.12 -23.76 2.60
N LYS A 28 -12.69 -24.12 3.81
CA LYS A 28 -12.37 -23.12 4.86
C LYS A 28 -11.07 -22.36 4.59
N ALA A 29 -10.04 -23.00 4.06
CA ALA A 29 -8.80 -22.32 3.66
C ALA A 29 -9.02 -21.39 2.45
N SER A 30 -9.92 -21.75 1.53
CA SER A 30 -10.33 -20.90 0.40
C SER A 30 -11.27 -19.77 0.81
N GLN A 31 -12.03 -19.90 1.91
CA GLN A 31 -12.84 -18.84 2.49
C GLN A 31 -12.02 -17.89 3.38
N MET A 32 -10.92 -18.35 3.97
CA MET A 32 -9.94 -17.48 4.64
C MET A 32 -9.03 -16.70 3.67
N ALA A 33 -9.10 -17.00 2.37
CA ALA A 33 -8.30 -16.35 1.33
C ALA A 33 -8.95 -15.09 0.71
N CYS A 34 -10.04 -14.56 1.29
CA CYS A 34 -10.72 -13.37 0.76
C CYS A 34 -11.13 -12.38 1.85
N GLU A 35 -10.45 -12.34 2.98
CA GLU A 35 -10.51 -11.17 3.85
C GLU A 35 -9.14 -10.52 3.90
N LYS A 36 -9.04 -9.40 3.19
CA LYS A 36 -7.81 -8.63 3.11
C LYS A 36 -7.51 -8.01 4.47
N GLU A 37 -6.32 -8.29 4.97
CA GLU A 37 -5.83 -7.79 6.26
C GLU A 37 -5.93 -6.26 6.32
N ILE A 38 -6.21 -5.71 7.51
CA ILE A 38 -6.54 -4.29 7.68
C ILE A 38 -5.42 -3.35 7.19
N TRP A 39 -4.16 -3.70 7.45
CA TRP A 39 -3.00 -2.92 7.00
C TRP A 39 -2.89 -2.88 5.48
N GLN A 40 -3.23 -3.98 4.80
CA GLN A 40 -3.21 -4.01 3.34
C GLN A 40 -4.30 -3.09 2.77
N LYS A 41 -5.49 -3.03 3.38
CA LYS A 41 -6.57 -2.11 2.95
C LYS A 41 -6.16 -0.65 3.13
N ILE A 42 -5.54 -0.31 4.26
CA ILE A 42 -5.04 1.05 4.54
C ILE A 42 -3.92 1.42 3.56
N GLY A 43 -2.96 0.52 3.35
CA GLY A 43 -1.85 0.75 2.43
C GLY A 43 -2.31 0.98 0.99
N GLU A 44 -3.24 0.17 0.49
CA GLU A 44 -3.82 0.38 -0.84
C GLU A 44 -4.56 1.71 -0.97
N GLY A 45 -5.36 2.07 0.03
CA GLY A 45 -6.07 3.35 0.04
C GLY A 45 -5.10 4.53 0.01
N PHE A 46 -4.01 4.45 0.77
CA PHE A 46 -2.95 5.45 0.74
C PHE A 46 -2.28 5.55 -0.63
N VAL A 47 -1.87 4.42 -1.22
CA VAL A 47 -1.21 4.40 -2.54
C VAL A 47 -2.14 4.99 -3.60
N GLN A 48 -3.41 4.57 -3.62
CA GLN A 48 -4.39 5.10 -4.55
C GLN A 48 -4.56 6.62 -4.41
N GLU A 49 -4.73 7.11 -3.18
CA GLU A 49 -4.92 8.53 -2.92
C GLU A 49 -3.67 9.34 -3.27
N TYR A 50 -2.48 8.84 -2.89
CA TYR A 50 -1.20 9.50 -3.15
C TYR A 50 -0.98 9.73 -4.64
N TYR A 51 -1.02 8.67 -5.47
CA TYR A 51 -0.76 8.82 -6.90
C TYR A 51 -1.89 9.53 -7.64
N ASN A 52 -3.14 9.38 -7.20
CA ASN A 52 -4.25 10.15 -7.78
C ASN A 52 -4.09 11.66 -7.51
N GLN A 53 -3.68 12.05 -6.30
CA GLN A 53 -3.36 13.45 -5.99
C GLN A 53 -2.15 13.96 -6.77
N PHE A 54 -1.13 13.12 -6.93
CA PHE A 54 0.08 13.46 -7.67
C PHE A 54 -0.23 13.74 -9.15
N ASP A 55 -1.01 12.87 -9.78
CA ASP A 55 -1.22 12.87 -11.24
C ASP A 55 -2.37 13.78 -11.69
N ASN A 56 -3.49 13.77 -10.95
CA ASN A 56 -4.77 14.21 -11.51
C ASN A 56 -5.41 15.41 -10.79
N THR A 57 -5.33 15.45 -9.45
CA THR A 57 -6.24 16.34 -8.69
C THR A 57 -5.53 17.52 -8.04
N ASN A 58 -4.57 17.27 -7.15
CA ASN A 58 -4.04 18.31 -6.29
C ASN A 58 -2.64 17.97 -5.78
N ARG A 59 -1.65 18.15 -6.64
CA ARG A 59 -0.25 17.96 -6.27
C ARG A 59 0.19 18.84 -5.11
N THR A 60 -0.34 20.05 -5.02
CA THR A 60 -0.09 20.97 -3.89
C THR A 60 -0.69 20.47 -2.57
N GLY A 61 -1.67 19.56 -2.63
CA GLY A 61 -2.32 18.93 -1.48
C GLY A 61 -1.57 17.71 -0.91
N LEU A 62 -0.58 17.17 -1.63
CA LEU A 62 0.17 15.98 -1.20
C LEU A 62 0.81 16.15 0.17
N GLY A 63 1.21 17.38 0.52
CA GLY A 63 1.73 17.71 1.85
C GLY A 63 0.83 17.24 3.00
N ASN A 64 -0.48 17.23 2.81
CA ASN A 64 -1.45 16.84 3.84
C ASN A 64 -1.40 15.34 4.17
N LEU A 65 -0.82 14.51 3.29
CA LEU A 65 -0.61 13.09 3.52
C LEU A 65 0.59 12.80 4.42
N TYR A 66 1.47 13.78 4.64
CA TYR A 66 2.68 13.65 5.44
C TYR A 66 2.46 14.10 6.87
N SER A 67 3.10 13.42 7.82
CA SER A 67 3.23 13.92 9.20
C SER A 67 4.08 15.21 9.26
N PRO A 68 3.94 16.04 10.32
CA PRO A 68 4.73 17.27 10.45
C PRO A 68 6.24 17.05 10.36
N ASP A 69 6.75 15.97 10.96
CA ASP A 69 8.17 15.63 11.04
C ASP A 69 8.60 14.58 10.00
N ALA A 70 7.85 14.42 8.91
CA ALA A 70 8.13 13.40 7.91
C ALA A 70 9.50 13.60 7.22
N CYS A 71 10.07 12.50 6.74
CA CYS A 71 11.31 12.51 5.96
C CYS A 71 11.07 12.00 4.54
N LEU A 72 11.40 12.81 3.54
CA LEU A 72 11.47 12.40 2.14
C LEU A 72 12.92 12.29 1.70
N THR A 73 13.25 11.24 0.95
CA THR A 73 14.48 11.20 0.14
C THR A 73 14.10 11.09 -1.34
N TRP A 74 14.25 12.18 -2.09
CA TRP A 74 13.93 12.24 -3.52
C TRP A 74 15.22 12.22 -4.33
N GLU A 75 15.49 11.16 -5.09
CA GLU A 75 16.71 11.05 -5.92
C GLU A 75 18.02 11.33 -5.17
N GLY A 76 18.09 10.89 -3.91
CA GLY A 76 19.26 11.03 -3.03
C GLY A 76 19.26 12.30 -2.19
N SER A 77 18.38 13.25 -2.49
CA SER A 77 18.27 14.50 -1.75
C SER A 77 17.27 14.36 -0.59
N PRO A 78 17.68 14.64 0.67
CA PRO A 78 16.79 14.58 1.81
C PRO A 78 15.98 15.88 1.97
N PHE A 79 14.72 15.74 2.38
CA PHE A 79 13.80 16.82 2.74
C PHE A 79 13.10 16.43 4.04
N HIS A 80 13.21 17.26 5.07
CA HIS A 80 12.64 17.01 6.38
C HIS A 80 11.53 18.00 6.68
N GLY A 81 10.42 17.49 7.19
CA GLY A 81 9.23 18.24 7.54
C GLY A 81 8.24 18.41 6.38
N ARG A 82 6.95 18.46 6.72
CA ARG A 82 5.84 18.55 5.75
C ARG A 82 6.02 19.71 4.77
N GLU A 83 6.47 20.86 5.24
CA GLU A 83 6.62 22.08 4.44
C GLU A 83 7.71 21.92 3.38
N ALA A 84 8.87 21.36 3.77
CA ALA A 84 9.97 21.10 2.83
C ALA A 84 9.58 20.05 1.78
N ILE A 85 8.86 19.01 2.19
CA ILE A 85 8.33 17.98 1.30
C ILE A 85 7.35 18.60 0.30
N SER A 86 6.39 19.38 0.80
CA SER A 86 5.40 20.07 -0.04
C SER A 86 6.07 20.98 -1.06
N GLY A 87 7.06 21.76 -0.61
CA GLY A 87 7.86 22.62 -1.49
C GLY A 87 8.61 21.82 -2.54
N LYS A 88 9.23 20.70 -2.19
CA LYS A 88 9.92 19.83 -3.17
C LYS A 88 8.96 19.24 -4.19
N LEU A 89 7.85 18.66 -3.74
CA LEU A 89 6.89 18.00 -4.61
C LEU A 89 6.20 19.01 -5.53
N ALA A 90 5.88 20.23 -5.07
CA ALA A 90 5.27 21.26 -5.90
C ALA A 90 6.22 21.82 -6.98
N ASN A 91 7.54 21.81 -6.74
CA ASN A 91 8.54 22.42 -7.61
C ASN A 91 9.30 21.42 -8.51
N LEU A 92 8.82 20.19 -8.70
CA LEU A 92 9.49 19.31 -9.67
C LEU A 92 9.31 19.86 -11.10
N PRO A 93 10.35 19.76 -11.95
CA PRO A 93 10.42 20.49 -13.21
C PRO A 93 9.63 19.83 -14.34
N PHE A 94 8.32 19.65 -14.17
CA PHE A 94 7.45 19.07 -15.19
C PHE A 94 6.01 19.57 -15.08
N LYS A 95 5.27 19.52 -16.20
CA LYS A 95 3.88 19.99 -16.24
C LYS A 95 2.89 18.86 -15.94
N ARG A 96 3.13 17.68 -16.51
CA ARG A 96 2.31 16.49 -16.34
C ARG A 96 3.17 15.31 -15.92
N ILE A 97 2.58 14.48 -15.08
CA ILE A 97 3.14 13.18 -14.74
C ILE A 97 2.00 12.17 -14.68
N LYS A 98 2.30 10.93 -15.05
CA LYS A 98 1.38 9.81 -14.91
C LYS A 98 2.14 8.61 -14.38
N HIS A 99 1.65 8.05 -13.29
CA HIS A 99 2.17 6.81 -12.72
C HIS A 99 1.30 5.63 -13.14
N ILE A 100 1.95 4.51 -13.42
CA ILE A 100 1.36 3.19 -13.62
C ILE A 100 2.00 2.28 -12.59
N ILE A 101 1.22 1.90 -11.58
CA ILE A 101 1.66 0.98 -10.54
C ILE A 101 1.64 -0.43 -11.10
N THR A 102 2.79 -1.10 -11.09
CA THR A 102 2.91 -2.48 -11.57
C THR A 102 2.76 -3.47 -10.42
N GLU A 103 3.39 -3.19 -9.29
CA GLU A 103 3.35 -4.03 -8.10
C GLU A 103 3.40 -3.17 -6.84
N GLN A 104 2.78 -3.65 -5.77
CA GLN A 104 2.77 -2.99 -4.47
C GLN A 104 2.67 -4.01 -3.35
N ASP A 105 3.50 -3.85 -2.34
CA ASP A 105 3.58 -4.73 -1.18
C ASP A 105 3.35 -3.96 0.11
N PHE A 106 2.70 -4.61 1.08
CA PHE A 106 2.35 -4.02 2.37
C PHE A 106 2.72 -4.95 3.51
N GLN A 107 3.48 -4.44 4.48
CA GLN A 107 3.86 -5.19 5.68
C GLN A 107 3.55 -4.39 6.95
N PRO A 108 2.95 -5.02 7.97
CA PRO A 108 2.91 -4.43 9.29
C PRO A 108 4.31 -4.49 9.91
N THR A 109 4.66 -3.47 10.67
CA THR A 109 5.90 -3.42 11.44
C THR A 109 5.64 -3.64 12.92
N ILE A 110 6.69 -3.93 13.69
CA ILE A 110 6.61 -4.13 15.13
C ILE A 110 6.06 -2.90 15.89
N ASP A 111 6.27 -1.70 15.35
CA ASP A 111 5.87 -0.42 15.97
C ASP A 111 4.50 0.07 15.49
N SER A 112 3.63 -0.85 15.05
CA SER A 112 2.29 -0.55 14.53
C SER A 112 2.29 0.43 13.33
N CYS A 113 3.39 0.46 12.57
CA CYS A 113 3.48 1.18 11.30
C CYS A 113 3.22 0.24 10.13
N ILE A 114 2.92 0.79 8.96
CA ILE A 114 2.75 0.04 7.71
C ILE A 114 3.90 0.42 6.78
N LEU A 115 4.75 -0.55 6.45
CA LEU A 115 5.75 -0.43 5.40
C LEU A 115 5.09 -0.73 4.06
N ILE A 116 5.29 0.15 3.09
CA ILE A 116 4.75 0.05 1.74
C ILE A 116 5.90 0.12 0.76
N MET A 117 5.96 -0.83 -0.18
CA MET A 117 6.87 -0.79 -1.31
C MET A 117 6.06 -0.73 -2.59
N VAL A 118 6.41 0.18 -3.50
CA VAL A 118 5.72 0.42 -4.76
C VAL A 118 6.72 0.36 -5.90
N PHE A 119 6.37 -0.43 -6.91
CA PHE A 119 7.06 -0.47 -8.19
C PHE A 119 6.12 0.01 -9.28
N GLY A 120 6.67 0.69 -10.26
CA GLY A 120 5.88 1.09 -11.40
C GLY A 120 6.70 1.72 -12.51
N GLN A 121 5.96 2.27 -13.46
CA GLN A 121 6.48 3.17 -14.46
C GLN A 121 5.84 4.54 -14.30
N LEU A 122 6.59 5.59 -14.55
CA LEU A 122 6.05 6.94 -14.65
C LEU A 122 6.43 7.53 -15.99
N GLN A 123 5.54 8.38 -16.50
CA GLN A 123 5.80 9.18 -17.68
C GLN A 123 5.68 10.65 -17.30
N VAL A 124 6.69 11.42 -17.65
CA VAL A 124 6.73 12.86 -17.43
C VAL A 124 6.57 13.56 -18.77
N ASP A 125 5.63 14.49 -18.86
CA ASP A 125 5.31 15.23 -20.08
C ASP A 125 5.21 14.32 -21.33
N ASP A 126 6.14 14.46 -22.28
CA ASP A 126 6.21 13.63 -23.50
C ASP A 126 7.47 12.74 -23.51
N ASP A 127 8.18 12.64 -22.39
CA ASP A 127 9.36 11.79 -22.24
C ASP A 127 8.99 10.29 -22.29
N PRO A 128 9.95 9.41 -22.63
CA PRO A 128 9.73 7.97 -22.52
C PRO A 128 9.37 7.53 -21.08
N PRO A 129 8.48 6.55 -20.90
CA PRO A 129 8.20 5.98 -19.60
C PRO A 129 9.47 5.44 -18.91
N MET A 130 9.64 5.76 -17.64
CA MET A 130 10.76 5.34 -16.81
C MET A 130 10.25 4.46 -15.67
N ALA A 131 10.99 3.40 -15.35
CA ALA A 131 10.73 2.65 -14.13
C ALA A 131 10.99 3.54 -12.90
N PHE A 132 10.25 3.32 -11.83
CA PHE A 132 10.52 3.94 -10.54
C PHE A 132 10.27 2.94 -9.40
N HIS A 133 10.87 3.24 -8.26
CA HIS A 133 10.61 2.55 -7.01
C HIS A 133 10.38 3.60 -5.91
N GLN A 134 9.38 3.32 -5.08
CA GLN A 134 9.05 4.19 -3.96
C GLN A 134 8.71 3.38 -2.72
N VAL A 135 9.22 3.80 -1.57
CA VAL A 135 8.95 3.16 -0.28
C VAL A 135 8.32 4.17 0.65
N PHE A 136 7.21 3.79 1.28
CA PHE A 136 6.55 4.61 2.29
C PHE A 136 6.50 3.90 3.64
N MET A 137 6.51 4.68 4.71
CA MET A 137 6.14 4.25 6.05
C MET A 137 4.94 5.07 6.52
N LEU A 138 3.85 4.40 6.88
CA LEU A 138 2.68 5.04 7.47
C LEU A 138 2.61 4.79 8.97
N LYS A 139 2.22 5.82 9.72
CA LYS A 139 1.93 5.72 11.15
C LYS A 139 0.59 6.35 11.47
N CYS A 140 -0.18 5.67 12.32
CA CYS A 140 -1.40 6.25 12.87
C CYS A 140 -1.05 7.16 14.06
N GLN A 141 -1.42 8.43 13.97
CA GLN A 141 -1.27 9.41 15.04
C GLN A 141 -2.63 10.09 15.26
N ASN A 142 -3.11 10.09 16.50
CA ASN A 142 -4.39 10.72 16.88
C ASN A 142 -5.60 10.22 16.03
N GLY A 143 -5.58 8.95 15.63
CA GLY A 143 -6.65 8.33 14.83
C GLY A 143 -6.59 8.58 13.32
N ALA A 144 -5.54 9.26 12.83
CA ALA A 144 -5.32 9.49 11.40
C ALA A 144 -3.99 8.85 10.94
N TRP A 145 -4.00 8.22 9.76
CA TRP A 145 -2.80 7.69 9.13
C TRP A 145 -2.07 8.79 8.36
N ALA A 146 -0.76 8.91 8.58
CA ALA A 146 0.09 9.84 7.87
C ALA A 146 1.41 9.17 7.47
N CYS A 147 1.99 9.62 6.36
CA CYS A 147 3.30 9.21 5.91
C CYS A 147 4.40 9.83 6.78
N THR A 148 5.27 9.00 7.35
CA THR A 148 6.43 9.43 8.15
C THR A 148 7.72 9.36 7.36
N ASN A 149 7.82 8.42 6.42
CA ASN A 149 9.01 8.24 5.60
C ASN A 149 8.60 7.96 4.15
N ASP A 150 9.27 8.62 3.22
CA ASP A 150 9.15 8.41 1.78
C ASP A 150 10.56 8.36 1.17
N VAL A 151 10.84 7.34 0.36
CA VAL A 151 12.07 7.23 -0.42
C VAL A 151 11.70 6.95 -1.86
N PHE A 152 12.03 7.88 -2.75
CA PHE A 152 11.78 7.81 -4.18
C PHE A 152 13.08 7.74 -5.00
N ARG A 153 13.05 6.93 -6.05
CA ARG A 153 14.10 6.79 -7.05
C ARG A 153 13.54 6.31 -8.38
N LEU A 154 14.10 6.82 -9.45
CA LEU A 154 13.98 6.28 -10.79
C LEU A 154 14.82 5.00 -10.90
N GLY A 155 14.27 3.99 -11.57
CA GLY A 155 14.94 2.75 -11.94
C GLY A 155 15.89 2.92 -13.14
N ILE A 156 16.63 4.03 -13.20
CA ILE A 156 17.51 4.40 -14.32
C ILE A 156 18.98 4.02 -14.09
N HIS A 157 19.27 3.11 -13.17
CA HIS A 157 20.65 2.67 -12.96
C HIS A 157 21.10 1.77 -14.12
N ASN A 158 21.96 2.32 -14.99
CA ASN A 158 22.82 1.53 -15.86
C ASN A 158 23.60 0.56 -14.97
N ILE A 159 23.28 -0.72 -15.03
CA ILE A 159 24.21 -1.77 -14.62
C ILE A 159 25.22 -1.84 -15.77
N PRO A 160 26.47 -1.37 -15.62
CA PRO A 160 27.50 -1.76 -16.57
C PRO A 160 27.63 -3.28 -16.48
N VAL A 161 27.23 -3.96 -17.57
CA VAL A 161 27.60 -5.35 -17.83
C VAL A 161 29.08 -5.42 -18.20
#